data_AF-A0A395L2C7-F1
#
_entry.id   AF-A0A395L2C7-F1
#
_cell.length_a   1.000
_cell.length_b   1.000
_cell.length_c   1.000
_cell.angle_alpha   90.00
_cell.angle_beta   90.00
_cell.angle_gamma   90.00
#
_symmetry.space_group_name_H-M   'P 1'
#
loop_
_entity.id
_entity.type
_entity.pdbx_description
1 polymer ?
#
loop_
_entity_poly.entity_id
_entity_poly.type
_entity_poly.pdbx_seq_one_letter_code
_entity_poly.pdbx_strand_id
1 'polypeptide(L)' 'MDQLSTNVFSVPEIEVIPPEHEEGDLGNAMICLCCQKKRSASWMDADGCGICDECLAP' A
#
# COMPACT_ATOMS: atom_id res chain seq x y z
N MET A 1 32.05 -25.83 -27.68
CA MET A 1 30.81 -25.05 -27.80
C MET A 1 29.91 -25.53 -26.68
N ASP A 2 29.70 -24.89 -25.53
CA ASP A 2 30.15 -23.63 -24.93
C ASP A 2 30.01 -23.84 -23.41
N GLN A 3 31.08 -23.62 -22.65
CA GLN A 3 31.05 -23.72 -21.19
C GLN A 3 30.45 -22.42 -20.64
N LEU A 4 29.12 -22.37 -20.47
CA LEU A 4 28.50 -21.30 -19.68
C LEU A 4 28.86 -21.52 -18.21
N SER A 5 29.99 -20.95 -17.78
CA SER A 5 30.31 -20.78 -16.38
C SER A 5 29.28 -19.83 -15.77
N THR A 6 28.20 -20.39 -15.23
CA THR A 6 27.27 -19.67 -14.37
C THR A 6 28.03 -19.30 -13.11
N ASN A 7 28.57 -18.08 -13.08
CA ASN A 7 29.14 -17.53 -11.86
C ASN A 7 27.97 -17.33 -10.88
N VAL A 8 27.75 -18.32 -10.02
CA VAL A 8 26.74 -18.27 -8.97
C VAL A 8 27.24 -17.24 -7.95
N PHE A 9 26.87 -15.97 -8.16
CA PHE A 9 27.02 -14.95 -7.15
C PHE A 9 26.09 -15.33 -6.00
N SER A 10 26.66 -15.70 -4.86
CA SER A 10 25.92 -15.87 -3.61
C SER A 10 25.36 -14.50 -3.21
N VAL A 11 24.10 -14.24 -3.56
CA VAL A 11 23.39 -13.05 -3.08
C VAL A 11 23.08 -13.29 -1.61
N PRO A 12 23.49 -12.41 -0.69
CA PRO A 12 23.13 -12.56 0.71
C PRO A 12 21.62 -12.50 0.85
N GLU A 13 21.05 -13.46 1.57
CA GLU A 13 19.62 -13.49 1.89
C GLU A 13 19.32 -12.33 2.85
N ILE A 14 18.37 -11.47 2.47
CA ILE A 14 17.94 -10.32 3.27
C ILE A 14 16.57 -10.66 3.86
N GLU A 15 16.47 -10.60 5.18
CA GLU A 15 15.19 -10.74 5.88
C GLU A 15 14.45 -9.40 5.89
N VAL A 16 13.21 -9.40 5.39
CA VAL A 16 12.34 -8.21 5.42
C VAL A 16 11.48 -8.28 6.68
N ILE A 17 11.80 -7.43 7.66
CA ILE A 17 11.03 -7.34 8.91
C ILE A 17 9.84 -6.38 8.70
N PRO A 18 8.59 -6.80 8.94
CA PRO A 18 7.45 -5.89 8.88
C PRO A 18 7.55 -4.85 10.01
N PRO A 19 7.03 -3.61 9.79
CA PRO A 19 6.99 -2.61 10.85
C PRO A 19 6.15 -3.09 12.04
N GLU A 20 6.48 -2.58 13.24
CA GLU A 20 5.70 -2.83 14.44
C GLU A 20 4.25 -2.37 14.25
N HIS A 21 3.31 -3.30 14.43
CA HIS A 21 1.90 -3.02 14.23
C HIS A 21 1.37 -2.30 15.47
N GLU A 22 1.26 -0.98 15.37
CA GLU A 22 0.59 -0.18 16.38
C GLU A 22 -0.88 -0.58 16.36
N GLU A 23 -1.35 -1.29 17.39
CA GLU A 23 -2.74 -1.79 17.54
C GLU A 23 -3.79 -0.66 17.64
N GLY A 24 -3.38 0.58 17.36
CA GLY A 24 -4.12 1.81 17.47
C GLY A 24 -4.12 2.62 16.18
N ASP A 25 -4.31 1.99 15.01
CA ASP A 25 -4.86 2.69 13.84
C ASP A 25 -6.33 3.10 14.12
N LEU A 26 -6.51 3.94 15.12
CA LEU A 26 -7.70 4.75 15.37
C LEU A 26 -7.79 5.90 14.34
N GLY A 27 -7.08 5.77 13.22
CA GLY A 27 -6.76 6.81 12.26
C GLY A 27 -7.16 6.49 10.82
N ASN A 28 -7.98 5.45 10.54
CA ASN A 28 -8.52 5.21 9.20
C ASN A 28 -9.45 6.35 8.70
N ALA A 29 -9.48 7.51 9.35
CA ALA A 29 -10.08 8.71 8.84
C ALA A 29 -9.16 9.37 7.81
N MET A 30 -9.38 9.07 6.54
CA MET A 30 -8.71 9.70 5.42
C MET A 30 -9.52 10.89 4.90
N ILE A 31 -8.87 11.83 4.21
CA ILE A 31 -9.53 13.02 3.65
C ILE A 31 -9.79 12.79 2.16
N CYS A 32 -11.05 12.91 1.75
CA CYS A 32 -11.42 12.82 0.33
C CYS A 32 -10.83 14.02 -0.44
N LEU A 33 -10.08 13.76 -1.50
CA LEU A 33 -9.44 14.79 -2.33
C LEU A 33 -10.47 15.66 -3.09
N CYS A 34 -11.65 15.14 -3.38
CA CYS A 34 -12.71 15.86 -4.10
C CYS A 34 -13.46 16.86 -3.19
N CYS A 35 -14.01 16.40 -2.07
CA CYS A 35 -14.86 17.23 -1.20
C CYS A 35 -14.20 17.69 0.11
N GLN A 36 -12.93 17.30 0.35
CA GLN A 36 -12.13 17.66 1.52
C GLN A 36 -12.74 17.21 2.87
N LYS A 37 -13.70 16.27 2.84
CA LYS A 37 -14.31 15.70 4.04
C LYS A 37 -13.49 14.52 4.56
N LYS A 38 -13.37 14.40 5.89
CA LYS A 38 -12.84 13.21 6.55
C LYS A 38 -13.84 12.05 6.42
N ARG A 39 -13.36 10.90 5.98
CA ARG A 39 -14.13 9.67 5.75
C ARG A 39 -13.35 8.49 6.32
N SER A 40 -14.06 7.47 6.78
CA SER A 40 -13.39 6.21 7.10
C SER A 40 -12.85 5.58 5.83
N ALA A 41 -11.75 4.83 5.93
CA ALA A 41 -11.13 4.14 4.80
C ALA A 41 -12.11 3.19 4.09
N SER A 42 -13.11 2.66 4.81
CA SER A 42 -14.19 1.84 4.24
C SER A 42 -15.15 2.58 3.30
N TRP A 43 -15.13 3.92 3.31
CA TRP A 43 -15.94 4.80 2.45
C TRP A 43 -15.11 5.47 1.35
N MET A 44 -13.86 5.03 1.21
CA MET A 44 -12.94 5.50 0.19
C MET A 44 -12.79 4.48 -0.91
N ASP A 45 -12.47 5.00 -2.09
CA ASP A 45 -12.32 4.21 -3.29
C ASP A 45 -11.29 3.11 -3.11
N ALA A 46 -11.61 1.93 -3.64
CA ALA A 46 -10.76 0.75 -3.55
C ALA A 46 -9.49 0.86 -4.43
N ASP A 47 -9.46 1.80 -5.38
CA ASP A 47 -8.33 2.06 -6.26
C ASP A 47 -7.22 2.85 -5.54
N GLY A 48 -7.51 3.40 -4.35
CA GLY A 48 -6.57 4.18 -3.55
C GLY A 48 -6.30 5.58 -4.12
N CYS A 49 -7.16 6.09 -5.00
CA CYS A 49 -7.07 7.44 -5.57
C CYS A 49 -7.39 8.55 -4.56
N GLY A 50 -8.02 8.22 -3.43
CA GLY A 50 -8.28 9.18 -2.36
C GLY A 50 -9.64 9.88 -2.47
N ILE A 51 -10.62 9.29 -3.14
CA ILE A 51 -11.96 9.84 -3.36
C ILE A 51 -12.99 8.98 -2.60
N CYS A 52 -14.00 9.62 -2.00
CA CYS A 52 -15.06 8.88 -1.32
C CYS A 52 -16.16 8.40 -2.27
N ASP A 53 -16.85 7.32 -1.90
CA ASP A 53 -17.92 6.71 -2.71
C ASP A 53 -19.02 7.71 -3.11
N GLU A 54 -19.37 8.66 -2.24
CA GLU A 54 -20.36 9.69 -2.55
C GLU A 54 -19.95 10.63 -3.69
N CYS A 55 -18.66 10.87 -3.88
CA CYS A 55 -18.14 11.69 -4.99
C CYS A 55 -17.98 10.88 -6.27
N LEU A 56 -17.98 9.55 -6.17
CA LEU A 56 -17.92 8.63 -7.31
C LEU A 56 -19.31 8.20 -7.78
N ALA A 57 -20.32 8.33 -6.93
CA ALA A 57 -21.70 8.11 -7.31
C ALA A 57 -22.10 9.03 -8.49
N PRO A 58 -22.91 8.53 -9.44
CA PRO A 58 -23.31 9.27 -10.64
C PRO A 58 -24.15 10.51 -10.35
#